data_AF-A0AAN7JKS6-F1
#
_entry.id   AF-A0AAN7JKS6-F1
#
_cell.length_a   1.000
_cell.length_b   1.000
_cell.length_c   1.000
_cell.angle_alpha   90.00
_cell.angle_beta   90.00
_cell.angle_gamma   90.00
#
_symmetry.space_group_name_H-M   'P 1'
#
loop_
_entity.id
_entity.type
_entity.pdbx_description
1 polymer ?
#
loop_
_entity_poly.entity_id
_entity_poly.type
_entity_poly.pdbx_seq_one_letter_code
_entity_poly.pdbx_strand_id
1 'polypeptide(L)'
;MDNRVLRFDHVRILINKMLMRGSKVTREGKYVMSNVPRQLVYGTMVYEPQTIVSDTSCALSRQITIATRYSAVRGQFGSQNGSLETRVIDYQTQQSWLFPLLASAYAFRFVGKRLKWLYTDVTQRLQAGDFSTLPEAHTCTADLKSLTTSITALPSGKKPVGTTAYMGRMEHLMRCTSDIQGAEGWLKSHVVLQAFEARAARMSVACAQKLAKFVNPEEGFAEISPNLVEASVAHCQLIVVSKFIEKLQQDIPGKGVKEQLEILCSVYALHLLHKHQGSLQCHCAS
;
A
#
# COMPACT_ATOMS: atom_id res chain seq x y z
N MET A 1 -19.04 -3.76 -21.27
CA MET A 1 -19.66 -2.72 -20.44
C MET A 1 -20.32 -1.71 -21.35
N ASP A 2 -21.57 -1.37 -21.07
CA ASP A 2 -22.36 -0.35 -21.78
C ASP A 2 -22.51 0.89 -20.90
N ASN A 3 -21.38 1.54 -20.61
CA ASN A 3 -21.37 2.79 -19.86
C ASN A 3 -22.21 3.84 -20.63
N ARG A 4 -23.30 4.31 -20.01
CA ARG A 4 -24.26 5.26 -20.61
C ARG A 4 -24.52 6.41 -19.65
N VAL A 5 -25.05 7.49 -20.21
CA VAL A 5 -25.50 8.66 -19.45
C VAL A 5 -26.95 8.48 -19.02
N LEU A 6 -27.29 9.03 -17.85
CA LEU A 6 -28.65 9.03 -17.30
C LEU A 6 -29.06 10.47 -16.99
N ARG A 7 -30.20 10.92 -17.53
CA ARG A 7 -30.81 12.22 -17.25
C ARG A 7 -32.16 11.99 -16.61
N PHE A 8 -32.43 12.70 -15.53
CA PHE A 8 -33.75 12.77 -14.91
C PHE A 8 -34.37 14.12 -15.24
N ASP A 9 -35.60 14.11 -15.71
CA ASP A 9 -36.43 15.31 -15.87
C ASP A 9 -37.71 15.11 -15.07
N HIS A 10 -37.80 15.80 -13.93
CA HIS A 10 -38.94 15.72 -12.98
C HIS A 10 -39.42 14.30 -12.64
N VAL A 11 -38.52 13.31 -12.63
CA VAL A 11 -38.85 11.92 -12.31
C VAL A 11 -39.31 11.82 -10.87
N ARG A 12 -40.53 11.33 -10.66
CA ARG A 12 -41.13 11.13 -9.34
C ARG A 12 -40.92 9.69 -8.88
N ILE A 13 -40.40 9.54 -7.68
CA ILE A 13 -40.28 8.25 -6.99
C ILE A 13 -41.01 8.33 -5.65
N LEU A 14 -41.50 7.18 -5.18
CA LEU A 14 -42.13 7.10 -3.87
C LEU A 14 -41.09 7.37 -2.76
N ILE A 15 -41.53 8.01 -1.66
CA ILE A 15 -40.64 8.36 -0.54
C ILE A 15 -39.94 7.13 0.06
N ASN A 16 -40.59 5.97 0.05
CA ASN A 16 -40.02 4.70 0.51
C ASN A 16 -38.94 4.10 -0.41
N LYS A 17 -38.64 4.73 -1.55
CA LYS A 17 -37.51 4.37 -2.43
C LYS A 17 -36.21 5.08 -2.05
N MET A 18 -36.24 6.04 -1.13
CA MET A 18 -35.03 6.60 -0.52
C MET A 18 -34.39 5.56 0.42
N LEU A 19 -33.07 5.37 0.34
CA LEU A 19 -32.33 4.51 1.26
C LEU A 19 -32.23 5.15 2.65
N MET A 20 -33.14 4.77 3.54
CA MET A 20 -33.34 5.46 4.83
C MET A 20 -32.60 4.84 6.05
N ARG A 21 -31.48 4.13 5.83
CA ARG A 21 -30.75 3.46 6.93
C ARG A 21 -30.00 4.45 7.85
N GLY A 22 -29.30 5.43 7.29
CA GLY A 22 -28.51 6.42 8.04
C GLY A 22 -29.24 7.75 8.26
N SER A 23 -30.22 8.06 7.43
CA SER A 23 -31.03 9.28 7.47
C SER A 23 -32.46 8.96 7.03
N LYS A 24 -33.43 9.70 7.54
CA LYS A 24 -34.86 9.49 7.28
C LYS A 24 -35.51 10.82 6.91
N VAL A 25 -36.57 10.74 6.13
CA VAL A 25 -37.47 11.86 5.86
C VAL A 25 -38.87 11.43 6.26
N THR A 26 -39.52 12.19 7.16
CA THR A 26 -40.88 11.88 7.61
C THR A 26 -41.91 12.19 6.53
N ARG A 27 -43.17 11.76 6.70
CA ARG A 27 -44.25 12.05 5.74
C ARG A 27 -44.50 13.56 5.58
N GLU A 28 -44.20 14.32 6.63
CA GLU A 28 -44.31 15.78 6.68
C GLU A 28 -43.11 16.47 6.00
N GLY A 29 -42.14 15.71 5.47
CA GLY A 29 -40.96 16.25 4.80
C GLY A 29 -39.80 16.63 5.74
N LYS A 30 -39.84 16.25 7.02
CA LYS A 30 -38.77 16.58 7.98
C LYS A 30 -37.61 15.60 7.89
N TYR A 31 -36.39 16.13 7.74
CA TYR A 31 -35.16 15.33 7.81
C TYR A 31 -34.86 14.93 9.26
N VAL A 32 -34.56 13.65 9.47
CA VAL A 32 -34.22 13.08 10.78
C VAL A 32 -33.02 12.15 10.62
N MET A 33 -31.98 12.34 11.43
CA MET A 33 -30.88 11.39 11.48
C MET A 33 -31.29 10.12 12.22
N SER A 34 -30.92 8.96 11.69
CA SER A 34 -31.18 7.70 12.37
C SER A 34 -30.16 7.46 13.48
N ASN A 35 -30.52 6.66 14.48
CA ASN A 35 -29.65 6.23 15.58
C ASN A 35 -28.58 5.21 15.15
N VAL A 36 -28.44 4.95 13.85
CA VAL A 36 -27.45 4.03 13.31
C VAL A 36 -26.09 4.73 13.30
N PRO A 37 -25.04 4.16 13.91
CA PRO A 37 -23.70 4.73 13.86
C PRO A 37 -23.26 4.97 12.41
N ARG A 38 -22.87 6.21 12.08
CA ARG A 38 -22.36 6.58 10.74
C ARG A 38 -21.14 5.74 10.36
N GLN A 39 -20.41 5.28 11.37
CA GLN A 39 -19.25 4.41 11.28
C GLN A 39 -19.51 3.13 10.47
N LEU A 40 -20.74 2.63 10.44
CA LEU A 40 -21.11 1.42 9.70
C LEU A 40 -21.03 1.61 8.17
N VAL A 41 -21.13 2.85 7.67
CA VAL A 41 -20.99 3.15 6.23
C VAL A 41 -19.55 2.93 5.76
N TYR A 42 -18.59 3.01 6.68
CA TYR A 42 -17.18 2.84 6.37
C TYR A 42 -16.78 1.40 6.02
N GLY A 43 -17.63 0.40 6.32
CA GLY A 43 -17.38 -0.98 5.89
C GLY A 43 -17.16 -1.09 4.38
N THR A 44 -17.91 -0.32 3.58
CA THR A 44 -17.76 -0.29 2.11
C THR A 44 -16.42 0.32 1.69
N MET A 45 -15.98 1.40 2.37
CA MET A 45 -14.68 2.06 2.09
C MET A 45 -13.47 1.19 2.41
N VAL A 46 -13.64 0.14 3.21
CA VAL A 46 -12.60 -0.87 3.48
C VAL A 46 -12.72 -2.05 2.51
N TYR A 47 -13.94 -2.45 2.18
CA TYR A 47 -14.22 -3.58 1.29
C TYR A 47 -13.78 -3.34 -0.16
N GLU A 48 -14.09 -2.17 -0.72
CA GLU A 48 -13.81 -1.86 -2.12
C GLU A 48 -12.30 -1.86 -2.42
N PRO A 49 -11.43 -1.13 -1.67
CA PRO A 49 -9.99 -1.19 -1.89
C PRO A 49 -9.40 -2.58 -1.68
N GLN A 50 -9.90 -3.34 -0.69
CA GLN A 50 -9.46 -4.71 -0.45
C GLN A 50 -9.71 -5.61 -1.67
N THR A 51 -10.86 -5.46 -2.32
CA THR A 51 -11.23 -6.21 -3.53
C THR A 51 -10.33 -5.81 -4.69
N ILE A 52 -10.12 -4.50 -4.90
CA ILE A 52 -9.23 -3.98 -5.96
C ILE A 52 -7.82 -4.56 -5.82
N VAL A 53 -7.21 -4.53 -4.63
CA VAL A 53 -5.87 -5.08 -4.39
C VAL A 53 -5.82 -6.58 -4.69
N SER A 54 -6.87 -7.31 -4.34
CA SER A 54 -6.97 -8.75 -4.58
C SER A 54 -7.09 -9.07 -6.08
N ASP A 55 -7.87 -8.28 -6.81
CA ASP A 55 -8.07 -8.42 -8.25
C ASP A 55 -6.80 -8.02 -9.02
N THR A 56 -6.11 -6.95 -8.61
CA THR A 56 -4.81 -6.55 -9.16
C THR A 56 -3.78 -7.67 -8.99
N SER A 57 -3.70 -8.29 -7.82
CA SER A 57 -2.81 -9.45 -7.61
C SER A 57 -3.15 -10.60 -8.55
N CYS A 58 -4.43 -10.92 -8.73
CA CYS A 58 -4.88 -11.97 -9.65
C CYS A 58 -4.54 -11.66 -11.12
N ALA A 59 -4.85 -10.43 -11.57
CA ALA A 59 -4.56 -9.97 -12.92
C ALA A 59 -3.06 -9.98 -13.22
N LEU A 60 -2.23 -9.45 -12.30
CA LEU A 60 -0.79 -9.46 -12.43
C LEU A 60 -0.22 -10.88 -12.45
N SER A 61 -0.70 -11.77 -11.59
CA SER A 61 -0.26 -13.18 -11.58
C SER A 61 -0.51 -13.86 -12.92
N ARG A 62 -1.66 -13.60 -13.57
CA ARG A 62 -1.98 -14.15 -14.89
C ARG A 62 -1.04 -13.62 -15.97
N GLN A 63 -0.81 -12.31 -16.00
CA GLN A 63 0.10 -11.68 -16.97
C GLN A 63 1.53 -12.19 -16.82
N ILE A 64 2.04 -12.24 -15.59
CA ILE A 64 3.40 -12.72 -15.31
C ILE A 64 3.54 -14.20 -15.61
N THR A 65 2.54 -15.04 -15.32
CA THR A 65 2.59 -16.46 -15.70
C THR A 65 2.77 -16.65 -17.21
N ILE A 66 2.07 -15.87 -18.03
CA ILE A 66 2.20 -15.93 -19.49
C ILE A 66 3.60 -15.45 -19.91
N ALA A 67 4.03 -14.30 -19.40
CA ALA A 67 5.34 -13.72 -19.72
C ALA A 67 6.49 -14.67 -19.33
N THR A 68 6.48 -15.23 -18.12
CA THR A 68 7.51 -16.19 -17.65
C THR A 68 7.55 -17.44 -18.51
N ARG A 69 6.39 -18.04 -18.82
CA ARG A 69 6.34 -19.24 -19.68
C ARG A 69 6.85 -18.95 -21.09
N TYR A 70 6.45 -17.82 -21.66
CA TYR A 70 6.90 -17.42 -22.99
C TYR A 70 8.41 -17.14 -23.00
N SER A 71 8.94 -16.39 -22.04
CA SER A 71 10.38 -16.09 -21.95
C SER A 71 11.25 -17.33 -21.73
N ALA A 72 10.73 -18.37 -21.09
CA ALA A 72 11.44 -19.63 -20.89
C ALA A 72 11.54 -20.49 -22.16
N VAL A 73 10.63 -20.30 -23.13
CA VAL A 73 10.62 -21.08 -24.38
C VAL A 73 11.23 -20.30 -25.53
N ARG A 74 11.01 -18.98 -25.59
CA ARG A 74 11.48 -18.14 -26.67
C ARG A 74 13.01 -18.06 -26.66
N GLY A 75 13.65 -18.67 -27.65
CA GLY A 75 15.02 -18.38 -28.05
C GLY A 75 15.06 -17.14 -28.94
N GLN A 76 16.04 -16.27 -28.73
CA GLN A 76 16.34 -15.19 -29.65
C GLN A 76 17.76 -14.68 -29.41
N PHE A 77 18.55 -14.51 -30.48
CA PHE A 77 19.96 -14.11 -30.43
C PHE A 77 20.86 -15.11 -29.67
N GLY A 78 22.10 -14.71 -29.40
CA GLY A 78 23.02 -15.45 -28.52
C GLY A 78 23.53 -16.78 -29.06
N SER A 79 23.20 -17.17 -30.29
CA SER A 79 23.81 -18.34 -30.93
C SER A 79 25.28 -18.06 -31.19
N GLN A 80 26.16 -18.84 -30.55
CA GLN A 80 27.58 -18.88 -30.89
C GLN A 80 27.83 -20.17 -31.66
N ASN A 81 28.39 -20.05 -32.87
CA ASN A 81 28.89 -21.18 -33.67
C ASN A 81 27.87 -22.31 -33.90
N GLY A 82 26.59 -21.98 -34.15
CA GLY A 82 25.55 -22.97 -34.44
C GLY A 82 24.93 -23.63 -33.20
N SER A 83 25.21 -23.13 -31.99
CA SER A 83 24.49 -23.53 -30.79
C SER A 83 23.02 -23.09 -30.82
N LEU A 84 22.17 -23.77 -30.04
CA LEU A 84 20.82 -23.30 -29.76
C LEU A 84 20.84 -21.83 -29.29
N GLU A 85 19.83 -21.07 -29.72
CA GLU A 85 19.66 -19.68 -29.30
C GLU A 85 19.46 -19.58 -27.78
N THR A 86 19.97 -18.50 -27.18
CA THR A 86 19.77 -18.23 -25.76
C THR A 86 18.30 -17.93 -25.48
N ARG A 87 17.74 -18.53 -24.41
CA ARG A 87 16.35 -18.24 -24.01
C ARG A 87 16.27 -16.81 -23.49
N VAL A 88 15.18 -16.13 -23.82
CA VAL A 88 15.01 -14.72 -23.46
C VAL A 88 15.02 -14.51 -21.94
N ILE A 89 14.57 -15.48 -21.14
CA ILE A 89 14.61 -15.42 -19.67
C ILE A 89 16.03 -15.40 -19.09
N ASP A 90 17.05 -15.84 -19.84
CA ASP A 90 18.44 -15.91 -19.36
C ASP A 90 19.13 -14.54 -19.44
N TYR A 91 18.57 -13.57 -20.18
CA TYR A 91 19.09 -12.21 -20.23
C TYR A 91 18.76 -11.41 -18.97
N GLN A 92 19.77 -10.78 -18.38
CA GLN A 92 19.62 -9.96 -17.17
C GLN A 92 18.63 -8.80 -17.36
N THR A 93 18.53 -8.24 -18.57
CA THR A 93 17.54 -7.20 -18.92
C THR A 93 16.11 -7.72 -18.83
N GLN A 94 15.86 -8.96 -19.27
CA GLN A 94 14.55 -9.59 -19.13
C GLN A 94 14.25 -9.91 -17.67
N GLN A 95 15.24 -10.43 -16.93
CA GLN A 95 15.10 -10.78 -15.52
C GLN A 95 14.81 -9.55 -14.65
N SER A 96 15.50 -8.43 -14.89
CA SER A 96 15.32 -7.17 -14.15
C SER A 96 13.96 -6.52 -14.38
N TRP A 97 13.28 -6.83 -15.49
CA TRP A 97 11.90 -6.46 -15.74
C TRP A 97 10.90 -7.47 -15.15
N LEU A 98 11.11 -8.76 -15.39
CA LEU A 98 10.12 -9.81 -15.10
C LEU A 98 10.08 -10.19 -13.61
N PHE A 99 11.23 -10.39 -12.98
CA PHE A 99 11.29 -10.92 -11.61
C PHE A 99 10.76 -9.94 -10.54
N PRO A 100 10.98 -8.62 -10.64
CA PRO A 100 10.33 -7.68 -9.74
C PRO A 100 8.80 -7.69 -9.84
N LEU A 101 8.25 -7.91 -11.03
CA LEU A 101 6.81 -8.02 -11.23
C LEU A 101 6.25 -9.33 -10.68
N LEU A 102 7.01 -10.44 -10.82
CA LEU A 102 6.69 -11.71 -10.16
C LEU A 102 6.66 -11.55 -8.64
N ALA A 103 7.69 -10.93 -8.09
CA ALA A 103 7.77 -10.63 -6.67
C ALA A 103 6.62 -9.72 -6.20
N SER A 104 6.26 -8.71 -7.00
CA SER A 104 5.12 -7.82 -6.76
C SER A 104 3.78 -8.57 -6.72
N ALA A 105 3.59 -9.58 -7.59
CA ALA A 105 2.38 -10.39 -7.59
C ALA A 105 2.16 -11.13 -6.26
N TYR A 106 3.23 -11.71 -5.70
CA TYR A 106 3.21 -12.36 -4.38
C TYR A 106 3.04 -11.34 -3.24
N ALA A 107 3.74 -10.20 -3.31
CA ALA A 107 3.62 -9.13 -2.32
C ALA A 107 2.16 -8.64 -2.21
N PHE A 108 1.53 -8.32 -3.35
CA PHE A 108 0.12 -7.91 -3.39
C PHE A 108 -0.83 -9.02 -2.97
N ARG A 109 -0.49 -10.29 -3.23
CA ARG A 109 -1.31 -11.43 -2.77
C ARG A 109 -1.35 -11.50 -1.25
N PHE A 110 -0.22 -11.29 -0.58
CA PHE A 110 -0.13 -11.32 0.88
C PHE A 110 -0.81 -10.11 1.51
N VAL A 111 -0.60 -8.92 0.95
CA VAL A 111 -1.30 -7.70 1.39
C VAL A 111 -2.82 -7.84 1.20
N GLY A 112 -3.28 -8.34 0.06
CA GLY A 112 -4.71 -8.57 -0.19
C GLY A 112 -5.34 -9.55 0.81
N LYS A 113 -4.63 -10.63 1.17
CA LYS A 113 -5.08 -11.55 2.24
C LYS A 113 -5.16 -10.86 3.60
N ARG A 114 -4.19 -10.01 3.94
CA ARG A 114 -4.20 -9.24 5.19
C ARG A 114 -5.35 -8.24 5.23
N LEU A 115 -5.58 -7.50 4.14
CA LEU A 115 -6.70 -6.57 4.00
C LEU A 115 -8.05 -7.29 4.12
N LYS A 116 -8.18 -8.49 3.54
CA LYS A 116 -9.39 -9.31 3.69
C LYS A 116 -9.66 -9.68 5.14
N TRP A 117 -8.61 -10.10 5.87
CA TRP A 117 -8.71 -10.38 7.31
C TRP A 117 -9.09 -9.12 8.10
N LEU A 118 -8.48 -7.98 7.79
CA LEU A 118 -8.76 -6.70 8.45
C LEU A 118 -10.22 -6.29 8.22
N TYR A 119 -10.73 -6.44 7.00
CA TYR A 119 -12.13 -6.20 6.69
C TYR A 119 -13.07 -7.09 7.52
N THR A 120 -12.78 -8.39 7.64
CA THR A 120 -13.60 -9.30 8.45
C THR A 120 -13.58 -8.93 9.93
N ASP A 121 -12.41 -8.60 10.49
CA ASP A 121 -12.26 -8.18 11.89
C ASP A 121 -13.04 -6.89 12.18
N VAL A 122 -12.86 -5.87 11.34
CA VAL A 122 -13.55 -4.58 11.46
C VAL A 122 -15.05 -4.75 11.33
N THR A 123 -15.52 -5.57 10.39
CA THR A 123 -16.96 -5.82 10.21
C THR A 123 -17.57 -6.51 11.43
N GLN A 124 -16.86 -7.48 12.02
CA GLN A 124 -17.32 -8.17 13.23
C GLN A 124 -17.36 -7.23 14.44
N ARG A 125 -16.33 -6.39 14.63
CA ARG A 125 -16.29 -5.38 15.71
C ARG A 125 -17.38 -4.33 15.56
N LEU A 126 -17.62 -3.85 14.33
CA LEU A 126 -18.69 -2.91 14.04
C LEU A 126 -20.08 -3.47 14.38
N GLN A 127 -20.32 -4.77 14.16
CA GLN A 127 -21.56 -5.43 14.57
C GLN A 127 -21.68 -5.52 16.10
N ALA A 128 -20.56 -5.67 16.81
CA ALA A 128 -20.50 -5.65 18.27
C ALA A 128 -20.54 -4.23 18.88
N GLY A 129 -20.58 -3.17 18.05
CA GLY A 129 -20.56 -1.78 18.50
C GLY A 129 -19.17 -1.28 18.93
N ASP A 130 -18.10 -2.02 18.62
CA ASP A 130 -16.71 -1.58 18.83
C ASP A 130 -16.20 -0.81 17.60
N PHE A 131 -15.82 0.45 17.82
CA PHE A 131 -15.31 1.36 16.79
C PHE A 131 -13.81 1.63 16.90
N SER A 132 -13.11 0.96 17.82
CA SER A 132 -11.70 1.26 18.16
C SER A 132 -10.73 1.03 17.00
N THR A 133 -10.96 0.01 16.16
CA THR A 133 -10.08 -0.36 15.03
C THR A 133 -10.44 0.33 13.72
N LEU A 134 -11.54 1.09 13.69
CA LEU A 134 -12.02 1.75 12.48
C LEU A 134 -11.08 2.84 11.94
N PRO A 135 -10.45 3.69 12.79
CA PRO A 135 -9.44 4.62 12.32
C PRO A 135 -8.26 3.89 11.68
N GLU A 136 -7.81 2.78 12.26
CA GLU A 136 -6.71 1.96 11.73
C GLU A 136 -7.06 1.38 10.35
N ALA A 137 -8.28 0.85 10.22
CA ALA A 137 -8.79 0.30 8.97
C ALA A 137 -8.83 1.33 7.84
N HIS A 138 -9.30 2.55 8.14
CA HIS A 138 -9.25 3.66 7.21
C HIS A 138 -7.83 4.08 6.85
N THR A 139 -6.95 4.14 7.84
CA THR A 139 -5.57 4.55 7.59
C THR A 139 -4.82 3.57 6.72
N CYS A 140 -5.20 2.28 6.74
CA CYS A 140 -4.63 1.23 5.90
C CYS A 140 -5.23 1.19 4.48
N THR A 141 -6.38 1.83 4.23
CA THR A 141 -7.05 1.85 2.91
C THR A 141 -7.01 3.22 2.23
N ALA A 142 -6.74 4.29 2.98
CA ALA A 142 -6.68 5.67 2.50
C ALA A 142 -5.36 6.34 2.97
N ASP A 143 -4.26 5.95 2.33
CA ASP A 143 -2.90 6.22 2.79
C ASP A 143 -2.55 7.72 2.90
N LEU A 144 -3.07 8.57 2.01
CA LEU A 144 -2.67 9.99 1.93
C LEU A 144 -3.27 10.85 3.06
N LYS A 145 -4.52 10.55 3.47
CA LYS A 145 -5.18 11.19 4.63
C LYS A 145 -4.59 10.69 5.96
N SER A 146 -4.21 9.42 6.02
CA SER A 146 -3.55 8.81 7.18
C SER A 146 -2.22 9.48 7.50
N LEU A 147 -1.39 9.63 6.46
CA LEU A 147 -0.05 10.18 6.59
C LEU A 147 -0.10 11.62 7.10
N THR A 148 -0.92 12.47 6.49
CA THR A 148 -1.08 13.88 6.89
C THR A 148 -1.67 14.02 8.30
N THR A 149 -2.66 13.21 8.68
CA THR A 149 -3.24 13.23 10.04
C THR A 149 -2.24 12.75 11.09
N SER A 150 -1.43 11.74 10.77
CA SER A 150 -0.43 11.20 11.71
C SER A 150 0.72 12.18 11.93
N ILE A 151 1.19 12.82 10.85
CA ILE A 151 2.20 13.89 10.91
C ILE A 151 1.73 15.05 11.80
N THR A 152 0.50 15.53 11.62
CA THR A 152 -0.03 16.67 12.39
C THR A 152 -0.35 16.30 13.84
N ALA A 153 -0.53 15.01 14.15
CA ALA A 153 -0.75 14.51 15.49
C ALA A 153 0.54 14.30 16.31
N LEU A 154 1.73 14.20 15.69
CA LEU A 154 3.00 14.00 16.41
C LEU A 154 3.29 15.06 17.49
N PRO A 155 3.05 16.37 17.28
CA PRO A 155 3.23 17.38 18.31
C PRO A 155 2.26 17.25 19.50
N SER A 156 1.14 16.53 19.33
CA SER A 156 0.11 16.35 20.38
C SER A 156 0.44 15.27 21.42
N GLY A 157 1.62 14.63 21.32
CA GLY A 157 2.08 13.60 22.26
C GLY A 157 1.36 12.25 22.17
N LYS A 158 0.41 12.09 21.22
CA LYS A 158 -0.26 10.81 20.97
C LYS A 158 0.70 9.86 20.26
N LYS A 159 0.92 8.68 20.86
CA LYS A 159 1.73 7.63 20.23
C LYS A 159 1.03 7.14 18.95
N PRO A 160 1.71 7.12 17.79
CA PRO A 160 1.15 6.57 16.57
C PRO A 160 0.97 5.05 16.71
N VAL A 161 -0.05 4.51 16.05
CA VAL A 161 -0.49 3.10 16.16
C VAL A 161 -0.70 2.49 14.76
N GLY A 162 -0.84 1.17 14.69
CA GLY A 162 -1.11 0.48 13.42
C GLY A 162 -0.01 0.71 12.39
N THR A 163 -0.38 1.05 11.16
CA THR A 163 0.55 1.25 10.04
C THR A 163 1.50 2.43 10.23
N THR A 164 1.20 3.36 11.13
CA THR A 164 2.07 4.53 11.42
C THR A 164 2.91 4.35 12.68
N ALA A 165 2.85 3.19 13.35
CA ALA A 165 3.59 2.93 14.60
C ALA A 165 5.11 3.17 14.49
N TYR A 166 5.70 2.97 13.31
CA TYR A 166 7.13 3.26 13.06
C TYR A 166 7.49 4.73 13.31
N MET A 167 6.55 5.66 13.16
CA MET A 167 6.74 7.07 13.47
C MET A 167 6.99 7.33 14.96
N GLY A 168 6.68 6.37 15.85
CA GLY A 168 7.06 6.46 17.27
C GLY A 168 8.58 6.44 17.49
N ARG A 169 9.36 6.01 16.49
CA ARG A 169 10.83 6.01 16.49
C ARG A 169 11.41 7.10 15.60
N MET A 170 10.65 8.17 15.35
CA MET A 170 11.02 9.22 14.39
C MET A 170 12.42 9.78 14.63
N GLU A 171 12.78 10.11 15.87
CA GLU A 171 14.09 10.67 16.21
C GLU A 171 15.25 9.78 15.75
N HIS A 172 15.11 8.47 15.95
CA HIS A 172 16.07 7.48 15.49
C HIS A 172 16.07 7.37 13.96
N LEU A 173 14.89 7.28 13.33
CA LEU A 173 14.75 7.12 11.87
C LEU A 173 15.26 8.34 11.06
N MET A 174 15.19 9.54 11.65
CA MET A 174 15.76 10.75 11.05
C MET A 174 17.29 10.72 11.04
N ARG A 175 17.92 10.04 12.01
CA ARG A 175 19.39 9.99 12.16
C ARG A 175 20.04 8.70 11.68
N CYS A 176 19.25 7.65 11.40
CA CYS A 176 19.82 6.34 11.11
C CYS A 176 20.62 6.33 9.78
N THR A 177 21.84 5.85 9.83
CA THR A 177 22.66 5.55 8.66
C THR A 177 22.82 4.04 8.53
N SER A 178 23.04 3.54 7.31
CA SER A 178 23.28 2.12 7.09
C SER A 178 24.77 1.81 7.24
N ASP A 179 25.13 0.95 8.20
CA ASP A 179 26.51 0.44 8.38
C ASP A 179 26.81 -0.79 7.49
N ILE A 180 26.04 -0.96 6.41
CA ILE A 180 26.13 -2.14 5.55
C ILE A 180 27.35 -2.00 4.64
N GLN A 181 28.35 -2.87 4.84
CA GLN A 181 29.57 -2.87 4.02
C GLN A 181 29.52 -3.87 2.85
N GLY A 182 28.48 -4.72 2.73
CA GLY A 182 28.38 -5.75 1.70
C GLY A 182 26.95 -6.09 1.26
N ALA A 183 26.81 -6.66 0.07
CA ALA A 183 25.51 -6.96 -0.55
C ALA A 183 24.63 -7.89 0.30
N GLU A 184 25.23 -8.85 1.01
CA GLU A 184 24.49 -9.78 1.87
C GLU A 184 23.79 -9.10 3.05
N GLY A 185 24.28 -7.94 3.50
CA GLY A 185 23.62 -7.17 4.55
C GLY A 185 22.20 -6.74 4.18
N TRP A 186 21.93 -6.56 2.88
CA TRP A 186 20.63 -6.20 2.35
C TRP A 186 19.62 -7.38 2.29
N LEU A 187 20.07 -8.61 2.54
CA LEU A 187 19.16 -9.77 2.65
C LEU A 187 18.51 -9.85 4.03
N LYS A 188 19.04 -9.14 5.03
CA LYS A 188 18.50 -9.14 6.39
C LYS A 188 17.20 -8.32 6.46
N SER A 189 16.09 -8.98 6.83
CA SER A 189 14.76 -8.35 6.83
C SER A 189 14.65 -7.09 7.69
N HIS A 190 15.34 -7.04 8.84
CA HIS A 190 15.33 -5.86 9.72
C HIS A 190 16.01 -4.64 9.09
N VAL A 191 17.08 -4.86 8.32
CA VAL A 191 17.82 -3.81 7.63
C VAL A 191 16.96 -3.20 6.53
N VAL A 192 16.34 -4.06 5.71
CA VAL A 192 15.41 -3.64 4.66
C VAL A 192 14.25 -2.85 5.27
N LEU A 193 13.61 -3.38 6.32
CA LEU A 193 12.48 -2.72 6.96
C LEU A 193 12.88 -1.33 7.49
N GLN A 194 14.01 -1.22 8.17
CA GLN A 194 14.53 0.05 8.69
C GLN A 194 14.78 1.07 7.57
N ALA A 195 15.30 0.65 6.40
CA ALA A 195 15.51 1.52 5.26
C ALA A 195 14.17 2.10 4.72
N PHE A 196 13.13 1.27 4.63
CA PHE A 196 11.80 1.73 4.21
C PHE A 196 11.13 2.62 5.27
N GLU A 197 11.27 2.30 6.56
CA GLU A 197 10.78 3.13 7.66
C GLU A 197 11.44 4.52 7.65
N ALA A 198 12.77 4.56 7.51
CA ALA A 198 13.54 5.79 7.46
C ALA A 198 13.13 6.64 6.24
N ARG A 199 12.99 6.02 5.07
CA ARG A 199 12.54 6.70 3.85
C ARG A 199 11.15 7.31 4.03
N ALA A 200 10.17 6.52 4.47
CA ALA A 200 8.80 6.99 4.64
C ALA A 200 8.71 8.09 5.72
N ALA A 201 9.45 7.94 6.83
CA ALA A 201 9.54 8.93 7.90
C ALA A 201 10.12 10.26 7.41
N ARG A 202 11.28 10.24 6.75
CA ARG A 202 11.95 11.45 6.27
C ARG A 202 11.12 12.22 5.25
N MET A 203 10.53 11.51 4.28
CA MET A 203 9.64 12.13 3.30
C MET A 203 8.41 12.76 3.96
N SER A 204 7.84 12.09 4.97
CA SER A 204 6.72 12.61 5.75
C SER A 204 7.08 13.90 6.50
N VAL A 205 8.23 13.90 7.19
CA VAL A 205 8.73 15.07 7.92
C VAL A 205 9.05 16.23 6.96
N ALA A 206 9.68 15.95 5.81
CA ALA A 206 9.96 16.97 4.81
C ALA A 206 8.66 17.64 4.30
N CYS A 207 7.60 16.86 4.06
CA CYS A 207 6.29 17.41 3.71
C CYS A 207 5.70 18.26 4.84
N ALA A 208 5.80 17.79 6.09
CA ALA A 208 5.33 18.52 7.26
C ALA A 208 6.01 19.89 7.40
N GLN A 209 7.34 19.91 7.29
CA GLN A 209 8.15 21.12 7.38
C GLN A 209 7.86 22.11 6.25
N LYS A 210 7.60 21.61 5.03
CA LYS A 210 7.18 22.46 3.91
C LYS A 210 5.79 23.05 4.17
N LEU A 211 4.83 22.23 4.61
CA LEU A 211 3.46 22.66 4.88
C LEU A 211 3.40 23.72 5.98
N ALA A 212 4.23 23.58 7.02
CA ALA A 212 4.32 24.53 8.13
C ALA A 212 4.77 25.94 7.72
N LYS A 213 5.32 26.13 6.51
CA LYS A 213 5.71 27.45 5.99
C LYS A 213 4.53 28.24 5.40
N PHE A 214 3.41 27.58 5.13
CA PHE A 214 2.23 28.22 4.57
C PHE A 214 1.31 28.73 5.68
N VAL A 215 0.82 29.97 5.51
CA VAL A 215 -0.17 30.56 6.43
C VAL A 215 -1.53 29.89 6.23
N ASN A 216 -1.90 29.60 4.97
CA ASN A 216 -3.10 28.86 4.63
C ASN A 216 -2.76 27.37 4.40
N PRO A 217 -3.26 26.45 5.24
CA PRO A 217 -3.00 25.02 5.10
C PRO A 217 -3.54 24.40 3.80
N GLU A 218 -4.66 24.90 3.28
CA GLU A 218 -5.28 24.35 2.06
C GLU A 218 -4.46 24.70 0.81
N GLU A 219 -3.99 25.94 0.74
CA GLU A 219 -3.07 26.41 -0.31
C GLU A 219 -1.74 25.65 -0.23
N GLY A 220 -1.17 25.53 0.97
CA GLY A 220 0.03 24.73 1.17
C GLY A 220 -0.16 23.28 0.73
N PHE A 221 -1.28 22.64 1.07
CA PHE A 221 -1.59 21.27 0.65
C PHE A 221 -1.67 21.14 -0.87
N ALA A 222 -2.31 22.09 -1.56
CA ALA A 222 -2.39 22.09 -3.02
C ALA A 222 -0.98 22.22 -3.64
N GLU A 223 -0.17 23.14 -3.15
CA GLU A 223 1.17 23.44 -3.65
C GLU A 223 2.13 22.26 -3.47
N ILE A 224 2.12 21.61 -2.29
CA ILE A 224 3.00 20.47 -2.00
C ILE A 224 2.40 19.11 -2.35
N SER A 225 1.25 19.08 -3.04
CA SER A 225 0.54 17.83 -3.35
C SER A 225 1.40 16.77 -4.05
N PRO A 226 2.34 17.09 -4.96
CA PRO A 226 3.22 16.07 -5.54
C PRO A 226 4.12 15.40 -4.49
N ASN A 227 4.67 16.19 -3.56
CA ASN A 227 5.50 15.65 -2.48
C ASN A 227 4.67 14.78 -1.52
N LEU A 228 3.43 15.18 -1.22
CA LEU A 228 2.52 14.40 -0.38
C LEU A 228 2.18 13.05 -1.03
N VAL A 229 1.97 13.02 -2.35
CA VAL A 229 1.76 11.77 -3.10
C VAL A 229 3.00 10.88 -3.02
N GLU A 230 4.20 11.42 -3.23
CA GLU A 230 5.45 10.64 -3.12
C GLU A 230 5.68 10.07 -1.72
N ALA A 231 5.41 10.86 -0.67
CA ALA A 231 5.50 10.42 0.72
C ALA A 231 4.45 9.33 1.03
N SER A 232 3.23 9.48 0.49
CA SER A 232 2.19 8.45 0.58
C SER A 232 2.65 7.17 -0.11
N VAL A 233 3.21 7.23 -1.31
CA VAL A 233 3.73 6.05 -2.02
C VAL A 233 4.84 5.37 -1.21
N ALA A 234 5.73 6.12 -0.58
CA ALA A 234 6.77 5.56 0.28
C ALA A 234 6.18 4.81 1.48
N HIS A 235 5.12 5.37 2.10
CA HIS A 235 4.39 4.71 3.19
C HIS A 235 3.68 3.43 2.72
N CYS A 236 2.98 3.46 1.57
CA CYS A 236 2.35 2.26 0.99
C CYS A 236 3.38 1.16 0.74
N GLN A 237 4.53 1.50 0.16
CA GLN A 237 5.60 0.55 -0.14
C GLN A 237 6.17 -0.07 1.14
N LEU A 238 6.36 0.71 2.21
CA LEU A 238 6.74 0.20 3.53
C LEU A 238 5.71 -0.82 4.05
N ILE A 239 4.41 -0.52 3.95
CA ILE A 239 3.36 -1.45 4.39
C ILE A 239 3.47 -2.77 3.61
N VAL A 240 3.60 -2.72 2.29
CA VAL A 240 3.69 -3.94 1.46
C VAL A 240 4.91 -4.78 1.85
N VAL A 241 6.08 -4.16 2.00
CA VAL A 241 7.32 -4.84 2.43
C VAL A 241 7.17 -5.44 3.83
N SER A 242 6.65 -4.67 4.78
CA SER A 242 6.38 -5.13 6.14
C SER A 242 5.46 -6.35 6.16
N LYS A 243 4.37 -6.34 5.39
CA LYS A 243 3.42 -7.47 5.35
C LYS A 243 3.97 -8.70 4.63
N PHE A 244 4.88 -8.52 3.68
CA PHE A 244 5.61 -9.65 3.11
C PHE A 244 6.54 -10.26 4.17
N ILE A 245 7.34 -9.46 4.87
CA ILE A 245 8.24 -9.94 5.94
C ILE A 245 7.44 -10.63 7.06
N GLU A 246 6.34 -10.05 7.52
CA GLU A 246 5.44 -10.68 8.51
C GLU A 246 4.90 -12.02 8.02
N LYS A 247 4.62 -12.17 6.71
CA LYS A 247 4.16 -13.44 6.16
C LYS A 247 5.26 -14.51 6.22
N LEU A 248 6.53 -14.14 6.02
CA LEU A 248 7.68 -15.06 6.08
C LEU A 248 8.01 -15.54 7.50
N GLN A 249 7.57 -14.79 8.52
CA GLN A 249 7.70 -15.20 9.93
C GLN A 249 6.70 -16.28 10.33
N GLN A 250 5.63 -16.48 9.55
CA GLN A 250 4.65 -17.54 9.80
C GLN A 250 5.18 -18.90 9.36
N ASP A 251 4.52 -19.96 9.82
CA ASP A 251 4.74 -21.29 9.28
C ASP A 251 4.21 -21.37 7.83
N ILE A 252 5.07 -21.85 6.93
CA ILE A 252 4.79 -21.97 5.49
C ILE A 252 5.11 -23.41 5.08
N PRO A 253 4.08 -24.25 4.85
CA PRO A 253 4.31 -25.64 4.51
C PRO A 253 4.88 -25.78 3.10
N GLY A 254 5.72 -26.81 2.92
CA GLY A 254 6.30 -27.21 1.63
C GLY A 254 7.81 -27.01 1.57
N LYS A 255 8.52 -28.04 1.07
CA LYS A 255 9.97 -28.03 0.94
C LYS A 255 10.41 -26.91 -0.02
N GLY A 256 11.31 -26.03 0.44
CA GLY A 256 11.87 -24.92 -0.34
C GLY A 256 10.92 -23.76 -0.64
N VAL A 257 9.64 -23.81 -0.22
CA VAL A 257 8.67 -22.74 -0.52
C VAL A 257 9.05 -21.44 0.19
N LYS A 258 9.41 -21.53 1.47
CA LYS A 258 9.82 -20.37 2.26
C LYS A 258 11.07 -19.68 1.69
N GLU A 259 12.07 -20.47 1.29
CA GLU A 259 13.31 -19.97 0.67
C GLU A 259 13.02 -19.17 -0.62
N GLN A 260 12.14 -19.68 -1.48
CA GLN A 260 11.74 -18.96 -2.69
C GLN A 260 10.98 -17.67 -2.37
N LEU A 261 10.12 -17.67 -1.35
CA LEU A 261 9.41 -16.47 -0.92
C LEU A 261 10.34 -15.43 -0.29
N GLU A 262 11.40 -15.85 0.42
CA GLU A 262 12.44 -14.98 0.93
C GLU A 262 13.18 -14.28 -0.20
N ILE A 263 13.58 -15.03 -1.24
CA ILE A 263 14.19 -14.46 -2.46
C ILE A 263 13.27 -13.43 -3.12
N LEU A 264 11.99 -13.77 -3.31
CA LEU A 264 11.02 -12.86 -3.89
C LEU A 264 10.82 -11.60 -3.03
N CYS A 265 10.80 -11.73 -1.70
CA CYS A 265 10.71 -10.58 -0.80
C CYS A 265 11.93 -9.65 -0.97
N SER A 266 13.13 -10.21 -1.04
CA SER A 266 14.36 -9.44 -1.31
C SER A 266 14.31 -8.78 -2.69
N VAL A 267 13.93 -9.49 -3.75
CA VAL A 267 13.79 -8.94 -5.10
C VAL A 267 12.81 -7.76 -5.12
N TYR A 268 11.64 -7.90 -4.48
CA TYR A 268 10.64 -6.83 -4.39
C TYR A 268 11.22 -5.59 -3.69
N ALA A 269 11.79 -5.77 -2.50
CA ALA A 269 12.26 -4.67 -1.70
C ALA A 269 13.47 -3.96 -2.32
N LEU A 270 14.46 -4.72 -2.80
CA LEU A 270 15.68 -4.16 -3.40
C LEU A 270 15.40 -3.48 -4.74
N HIS A 271 14.47 -4.02 -5.54
CA HIS A 271 14.03 -3.35 -6.76
C HIS A 271 13.43 -1.97 -6.46
N LEU A 272 12.57 -1.87 -5.43
CA LEU A 272 11.99 -0.59 -5.02
C LEU A 272 13.03 0.38 -4.46
N LEU A 273 13.98 -0.10 -3.65
CA LEU A 273 15.07 0.75 -3.14
C LEU A 273 15.94 1.29 -4.27
N HIS A 274 16.28 0.46 -5.25
CA HIS A 274 17.03 0.89 -6.43
C HIS A 274 16.23 1.90 -7.27
N LYS A 275 14.95 1.62 -7.55
CA LYS A 275 14.06 2.51 -8.30
C LYS A 275 13.90 3.89 -7.64
N HIS A 276 13.92 3.94 -6.31
CA HIS A 276 13.71 5.16 -5.53
C HIS A 276 14.97 5.63 -4.79
N GLN A 277 16.17 5.31 -5.29
CA GLN A 277 17.44 5.60 -4.64
C GLN A 277 17.64 7.09 -4.28
N GLY A 278 17.16 8.01 -5.11
CA GLY A 278 17.27 9.45 -4.83
C GLY A 278 16.57 9.84 -3.52
N SER A 279 15.40 9.27 -3.24
CA SER A 279 14.66 9.55 -2.00
C SER A 279 15.34 9.02 -0.73
N LEU A 280 16.23 8.03 -0.87
CA LEU A 280 17.06 7.53 0.24
C LEU A 280 18.28 8.44 0.48
N GLN A 281 18.86 9.00 -0.58
CA GLN A 281 20.09 9.81 -0.52
C GLN A 281 19.86 11.28 -0.17
N CYS A 282 18.72 11.87 -0.57
CA CYS A 282 18.43 13.31 -0.39
C CYS A 282 18.40 13.81 1.07
N HIS A 283 18.50 12.91 2.07
CA HIS A 283 18.43 13.26 3.49
C HIS A 283 19.70 12.89 4.27
N CYS A 284 20.77 12.47 3.59
CA CYS A 284 22.09 12.28 4.19
C CYS A 284 23.04 13.48 3.95
N ALA A 285 22.59 14.50 3.22
CA ALA A 285 23.35 15.71 2.93
C ALA A 285 22.79 16.88 3.76
N SER A 286 23.08 16.88 5.07
CA SER A 286 22.94 18.03 5.96
C SER A 286 23.81 17.82 7.19
#